data_AF-A0A1I7XWZ5-F1
#
_entry.id   AF-A0A1I7XWZ5-F1
#
_cell.length_a   1.000
_cell.length_b   1.000
_cell.length_c   1.000
_cell.angle_alpha   90.00
_cell.angle_beta   90.00
_cell.angle_gamma   90.00
#
_symmetry.space_group_name_H-M   'P 1'
#
loop_
_entity.id
_entity.type
_entity.pdbx_description
1 polymer ?
#
loop_
_entity_poly.entity_id
_entity_poly.type
_entity_poly.pdbx_seq_one_letter_code
_entity_poly.pdbx_strand_id
1 'polypeptide(L)'
;CSYLVVTQEARLGLNGPLVIEQEAGVEEYDSRDRPFIWSLTGGEQRVACQLADRYVADEVSQIRSEVSALLQQGLPPVPRSQQSGYYLQRLKALDTTAPIDPATALGRDAVEANDVPPSLRVADGRLGEWP
;
A
#
# COMPACT_ATOMS: atom_id res chain seq x y z
N CYS A 1 -11.49 -3.70 -7.42
CA CYS A 1 -11.11 -5.11 -7.28
C CYS A 1 -11.39 -5.59 -5.87
N SER A 2 -11.63 -6.89 -5.67
CA SER A 2 -11.81 -7.50 -4.34
C SER A 2 -10.47 -7.70 -3.63
N TYR A 3 -9.45 -8.12 -4.39
CA TYR A 3 -8.08 -8.27 -3.93
C TYR A 3 -7.10 -7.61 -4.92
N LEU A 4 -5.92 -7.26 -4.43
CA LEU A 4 -4.81 -6.67 -5.16
C LEU A 4 -3.51 -7.37 -4.76
N VAL A 5 -2.92 -8.07 -5.74
CA VAL A 5 -1.61 -8.73 -5.62
C VAL A 5 -0.58 -7.83 -6.28
N VAL A 6 0.57 -7.63 -5.62
CA VAL A 6 1.66 -6.80 -6.13
C VAL A 6 2.99 -7.54 -6.03
N THR A 7 3.94 -7.15 -6.86
CA THR A 7 5.35 -7.60 -6.81
C THR A 7 6.25 -6.46 -6.34
N GLN A 8 7.54 -6.73 -6.14
CA GLN A 8 8.56 -5.73 -5.82
C GLN A 8 8.61 -4.56 -6.82
N GLU A 9 8.56 -4.88 -8.10
CA GLU A 9 8.66 -3.90 -9.19
C GLU A 9 7.38 -3.10 -9.43
N ALA A 10 6.26 -3.56 -8.85
CA ALA A 10 4.97 -2.90 -9.04
C ALA A 10 4.96 -1.51 -8.41
N ARG A 11 4.27 -0.58 -9.08
CA ARG A 11 3.87 0.71 -8.51
C ARG A 11 2.37 0.88 -8.64
N LEU A 12 1.76 1.40 -7.59
CA LEU A 12 0.35 1.76 -7.58
C LEU A 12 0.23 3.20 -7.09
N GLY A 13 -0.31 4.08 -7.92
CA GLY A 13 -0.54 5.48 -7.60
C GLY A 13 -1.64 6.05 -8.51
N LEU A 14 -2.19 7.21 -8.12
CA LEU A 14 -3.19 7.89 -8.93
C LEU A 14 -2.55 8.62 -10.12
N ASN A 15 -1.48 9.36 -9.85
CA ASN A 15 -0.74 10.15 -10.83
C ASN A 15 0.66 9.54 -11.03
N GLY A 16 1.20 9.65 -12.24
CA GLY A 16 2.58 9.25 -12.53
C GLY A 16 3.59 10.26 -11.96
N PRO A 17 4.84 9.84 -11.66
CA PRO A 17 5.88 10.71 -11.12
C PRO A 17 6.05 12.05 -11.85
N LEU A 18 6.12 12.02 -13.18
CA LEU A 18 6.30 13.22 -13.99
C LEU A 18 5.13 14.20 -13.91
N VAL A 19 3.89 13.69 -13.78
CA VAL A 19 2.71 14.55 -13.64
C VAL A 19 2.72 15.25 -12.28
N ILE A 20 3.11 14.54 -11.21
CA ILE A 20 3.23 15.15 -9.88
C ILE A 20 4.33 16.22 -9.88
N GLU A 21 5.50 15.92 -10.45
CA GLU A 21 6.60 16.89 -10.58
C GLU A 21 6.16 18.15 -11.34
N GLN A 22 5.41 18.01 -12.43
CA GLN A 22 4.96 19.14 -13.24
C GLN A 22 3.97 20.05 -12.50
N GLU A 23 3.08 19.47 -11.70
CA GLU A 23 2.03 20.22 -11.00
C GLU A 23 2.49 20.77 -9.63
N ALA A 24 3.36 20.04 -8.92
CA ALA A 24 3.81 20.39 -7.57
C ALA A 24 5.26 20.92 -7.49
N GLY A 25 6.05 20.71 -8.54
CA GLY A 25 7.46 21.09 -8.60
C GLY A 25 8.43 19.97 -8.18
N VAL A 26 9.67 20.07 -8.67
CA VAL A 26 10.73 19.06 -8.43
C VAL A 26 11.15 18.95 -6.96
N GLU A 27 11.03 20.03 -6.20
CA GLU A 27 11.35 20.03 -4.76
C GLU A 27 10.35 19.17 -3.94
N GLU A 28 9.11 19.05 -4.41
CA GLU A 28 8.09 18.20 -3.77
C GLU A 28 8.19 16.75 -4.26
N TYR A 29 8.51 16.54 -5.54
CA TYR A 29 8.55 15.23 -6.15
C TYR A 29 9.50 15.18 -7.36
N ASP A 30 10.71 14.61 -7.21
CA ASP A 30 11.60 14.36 -8.35
C ASP A 30 11.22 13.05 -9.05
N SER A 31 10.74 13.16 -10.29
CA SER A 31 10.32 12.01 -11.10
C SER A 31 11.44 11.05 -11.51
N ARG A 32 12.70 11.42 -11.23
CA ARG A 32 13.90 10.61 -11.48
C ARG A 32 14.40 9.90 -10.22
N ASP A 33 13.94 10.29 -9.03
CA ASP A 33 14.28 9.64 -7.76
C ASP A 33 13.51 8.32 -7.60
N ARG A 34 14.03 7.27 -8.23
CA ARG A 34 13.40 5.93 -8.20
C ARG A 34 13.26 5.38 -6.77
N PRO A 35 14.28 5.42 -5.90
CA PRO A 35 14.12 5.00 -4.51
C PRO A 35 12.95 5.71 -3.80
N PHE A 36 12.86 7.03 -3.92
CA PHE A 36 11.77 7.80 -3.32
C PHE A 36 10.40 7.39 -3.90
N ILE A 37 10.28 7.29 -5.23
CA ILE A 37 9.03 6.88 -5.90
C ILE A 37 8.54 5.52 -5.40
N TRP A 38 9.43 4.53 -5.28
CA TRP A 38 9.08 3.19 -4.79
C TRP A 38 8.80 3.18 -3.30
N SER A 39 9.49 4.01 -2.51
CA SER A 39 9.20 4.13 -1.07
C SER A 39 7.77 4.61 -0.79
N LEU A 40 7.15 5.38 -1.71
CA LEU A 40 5.77 5.87 -1.57
C LEU A 40 4.72 5.00 -2.26
N THR A 41 5.04 4.51 -3.46
CA THR A 41 4.05 3.88 -4.35
C THR A 41 4.36 2.44 -4.72
N GLY A 42 5.50 1.91 -4.27
CA GLY A 42 5.94 0.55 -4.55
C GLY A 42 5.06 -0.53 -3.90
N GLY A 43 5.09 -1.73 -4.47
CA GLY A 43 4.28 -2.86 -4.00
C GLY A 43 4.48 -3.16 -2.52
N GLU A 44 5.73 -3.15 -2.05
CA GLU A 44 6.06 -3.37 -0.65
C GLU A 44 5.40 -2.32 0.26
N GLN A 45 5.54 -1.03 -0.05
CA GLN A 45 4.89 0.04 0.71
C GLN A 45 3.37 -0.11 0.72
N ARG A 46 2.77 -0.50 -0.41
CA ARG A 46 1.32 -0.70 -0.50
C ARG A 46 0.84 -1.84 0.38
N VAL A 47 1.59 -2.93 0.49
CA VAL A 47 1.28 -4.04 1.40
C VAL A 47 1.51 -3.64 2.85
N ALA A 48 2.63 -2.99 3.15
CA ALA A 48 2.94 -2.54 4.50
C ALA A 48 1.89 -1.54 5.03
N CYS A 49 1.35 -0.67 4.17
CA CYS A 49 0.25 0.24 4.48
C CYS A 49 -1.16 -0.38 4.37
N GLN A 50 -1.29 -1.69 4.15
CA GLN A 50 -2.58 -2.41 4.03
C GLN A 50 -3.46 -1.96 2.84
N LEU A 51 -2.83 -1.37 1.81
CA LEU A 51 -3.47 -0.91 0.56
C LEU A 51 -3.37 -1.93 -0.58
N ALA A 52 -2.56 -2.98 -0.41
CA ALA A 52 -2.53 -4.18 -1.23
C ALA A 52 -2.62 -5.43 -0.33
N ASP A 53 -3.13 -6.55 -0.86
CA ASP A 53 -3.49 -7.72 -0.06
C ASP A 53 -2.40 -8.79 -0.01
N ARG A 54 -1.59 -8.90 -1.07
CA ARG A 54 -0.52 -9.90 -1.19
C ARG A 54 0.70 -9.28 -1.85
N TYR A 55 1.87 -9.66 -1.35
CA TYR A 55 3.15 -9.40 -1.98
C TYR A 55 3.74 -10.73 -2.45
N VAL A 56 4.09 -10.84 -3.72
CA VAL A 56 4.66 -12.06 -4.30
C VAL A 56 5.94 -11.75 -5.05
N ALA A 57 6.86 -12.71 -5.12
CA ALA A 57 7.99 -12.59 -6.02
C ALA A 57 7.49 -12.56 -7.48
N ASP A 58 8.31 -12.01 -8.38
CA ASP A 58 8.02 -11.98 -9.83
C ASP A 58 8.22 -13.36 -10.47
N GLU A 59 7.45 -14.34 -9.97
CA GLU A 59 7.51 -15.75 -10.34
C GLU A 59 6.13 -16.22 -10.77
N VAL A 60 6.00 -16.65 -12.04
CA VAL A 60 4.72 -17.05 -12.65
C VAL A 60 3.99 -18.11 -11.81
N SER A 61 4.73 -19.04 -11.23
CA SER A 61 4.17 -20.11 -10.39
C SER A 61 3.55 -19.57 -9.10
N GLN A 62 4.20 -18.61 -8.44
CA GLN A 62 3.72 -17.96 -7.22
C GLN A 62 2.51 -17.08 -7.50
N ILE A 63 2.59 -16.24 -8.55
CA ILE A 63 1.48 -15.37 -8.96
C ILE A 63 0.23 -16.20 -9.27
N ARG A 64 0.38 -17.29 -10.04
CA ARG A 64 -0.74 -18.20 -10.37
C ARG A 64 -1.33 -18.85 -9.13
N SER A 65 -0.49 -19.28 -8.20
CA SER A 65 -0.91 -19.90 -6.95
C SER A 65 -1.75 -18.93 -6.12
N GLU A 66 -1.25 -17.72 -5.89
CA GLU A 66 -1.96 -16.70 -5.08
C GLU A 66 -3.28 -16.26 -5.72
N VAL A 67 -3.30 -16.03 -7.03
CA VAL A 67 -4.55 -15.67 -7.72
C VAL A 67 -5.58 -16.81 -7.58
N SER A 68 -5.14 -18.06 -7.72
CA SER A 68 -6.03 -19.22 -7.57
C SER A 68 -6.57 -19.35 -6.15
N ALA A 69 -5.71 -19.13 -5.14
CA ALA A 69 -6.11 -19.13 -3.73
C ALA A 69 -7.13 -18.03 -3.42
N LEU A 70 -6.92 -16.81 -3.90
CA LEU A 70 -7.85 -15.68 -3.72
C LEU A 70 -9.20 -15.90 -4.39
N LEU A 71 -9.22 -16.53 -5.57
CA LEU A 71 -10.47 -16.89 -6.24
C LEU A 71 -11.26 -17.94 -5.44
N GLN A 72 -10.57 -18.94 -4.86
CA GLN A 72 -11.18 -19.95 -4.01
C GLN A 72 -11.67 -19.37 -2.67
N GLN A 73 -10.99 -18.34 -2.15
CA GLN A 73 -11.38 -17.63 -0.93
C GLN A 73 -12.71 -16.89 -1.08
N GLY A 74 -13.08 -16.49 -2.30
CA GLY A 74 -14.33 -15.77 -2.58
C GLY A 74 -14.22 -14.27 -2.32
N LEU A 75 -15.33 -13.59 -2.05
CA LEU A 75 -15.30 -12.14 -1.79
C LEU A 75 -14.90 -11.84 -0.34
N PRO A 76 -14.11 -10.77 -0.09
CA PRO A 76 -13.86 -10.33 1.27
C PRO A 76 -15.19 -9.87 1.91
N PRO A 77 -15.43 -10.18 3.21
CA PRO A 77 -16.68 -9.79 3.87
C PRO A 77 -16.94 -8.27 3.83
N VAL A 78 -15.88 -7.46 3.91
CA VAL A 78 -15.95 -6.00 3.77
C VAL A 78 -14.78 -5.53 2.89
N PRO A 79 -15.01 -5.14 1.62
CA PRO A 79 -13.94 -4.67 0.74
C PRO A 79 -13.40 -3.30 1.17
N ARG A 80 -12.15 -2.99 0.81
CA ARG A 80 -11.49 -1.69 1.10
C ARG A 80 -12.36 -0.48 0.76
N SER A 81 -13.10 -0.53 -0.34
CA SER A 81 -13.96 0.57 -0.81
C SER A 81 -15.16 0.88 0.10
N GLN A 82 -15.55 -0.04 0.99
CA GLN A 82 -16.63 0.16 1.96
C GLN A 82 -16.13 0.62 3.33
N GLN A 83 -14.83 0.87 3.49
CA GLN A 83 -14.22 1.25 4.77
C GLN A 83 -13.93 2.75 4.88
N SER A 84 -14.77 3.60 4.27
CA SER A 84 -14.58 5.05 4.26
C SER A 84 -14.48 5.64 5.68
N GLY A 85 -15.27 5.14 6.62
CA GLY A 85 -15.22 5.58 8.02
C GLY A 85 -13.85 5.37 8.68
N TYR A 86 -13.24 4.21 8.47
CA TYR A 86 -11.89 3.89 8.97
C TYR A 86 -10.84 4.85 8.39
N TYR A 87 -10.83 5.06 7.06
CA TYR A 87 -9.87 5.96 6.43
C TYR A 87 -10.07 7.42 6.84
N LEU A 88 -11.32 7.90 6.91
CA LEU A 88 -11.62 9.28 7.34
C LEU A 88 -11.17 9.54 8.78
N GLN A 89 -11.31 8.56 9.68
CA GLN A 89 -10.82 8.69 11.06
C GLN A 89 -9.30 8.86 11.08
N ARG A 90 -8.56 8.03 10.33
CA ARG A 90 -7.09 8.12 10.28
C ARG A 90 -6.59 9.40 9.64
N LEU A 91 -7.21 9.82 8.53
CA LEU A 91 -6.84 11.07 7.85
C LEU A 91 -7.06 12.29 8.75
N LYS A 92 -8.09 12.29 9.61
CA LYS A 92 -8.32 13.37 10.58
C LYS A 92 -7.28 13.44 11.70
N ALA A 93 -6.63 12.31 12.01
CA ALA A 93 -5.62 12.23 13.05
C ALA A 93 -4.21 12.54 12.55
N LEU A 94 -4.02 12.62 11.22
CA LEU A 94 -2.73 12.90 10.61
C LEU A 94 -2.41 14.39 10.69
N ASP A 95 -1.23 14.73 11.22
CA ASP A 95 -0.69 16.09 11.11
C ASP A 95 -0.18 16.33 9.69
N THR A 96 -0.84 17.25 8.98
CA THR A 96 -0.49 17.61 7.59
C THR A 96 0.33 18.89 7.51
N THR A 97 0.83 19.42 8.63
CA THR A 97 1.66 20.63 8.65
C THR A 97 3.14 20.35 8.38
N ALA A 98 3.55 19.08 8.47
CA ALA A 98 4.87 18.59 8.10
C ALA A 98 4.80 17.73 6.83
N PRO A 99 5.90 17.65 6.04
CA PRO A 99 6.00 16.70 4.92
C PRO A 99 5.77 15.27 5.40
N ILE A 100 4.90 14.53 4.70
CA ILE A 100 4.62 13.14 5.00
C ILE A 100 5.68 12.28 4.32
N ASP A 101 6.49 11.58 5.10
CA ASP A 101 7.44 10.60 4.59
C ASP A 101 6.81 9.18 4.49
N PRO A 102 7.47 8.23 3.82
CA PRO A 102 7.01 6.85 3.73
C PRO A 102 6.78 6.16 5.08
N ALA A 103 7.54 6.49 6.12
CA ALA A 103 7.42 5.89 7.44
C ALA A 103 6.19 6.41 8.20
N THR A 104 5.82 7.68 7.99
CA THR A 104 4.57 8.26 8.49
C THR A 104 3.35 7.55 7.89
N ALA A 105 3.40 7.18 6.61
CA ALA A 105 2.33 6.42 5.95
C ALA A 105 2.17 4.99 6.51
N LEU A 106 3.24 4.38 7.02
CA LEU A 106 3.19 3.10 7.75
C LEU A 106 2.52 3.24 9.13
N GLY A 107 2.33 4.47 9.61
CA GLY A 107 1.73 4.75 10.91
C GLY A 107 2.63 4.36 12.09
N ARG A 108 3.96 4.45 11.96
CA ARG A 108 4.88 4.11 13.07
C ARG A 108 4.68 4.96 14.32
N ASP A 109 4.03 6.13 14.21
CA ASP A 109 3.64 6.98 15.35
C ASP A 109 2.18 6.83 15.80
N ALA A 110 1.44 5.82 15.31
CA ALA A 110 0.07 5.54 15.75
C ALA A 110 -0.06 4.09 16.22
N VAL A 111 0.10 3.92 17.55
CA VAL A 111 -0.68 3.01 18.40
C VAL A 111 -1.05 1.67 17.76
N GLU A 112 -0.18 0.67 17.97
CA GLU A 112 -0.35 -0.78 17.82
C GLU A 112 -1.11 -1.36 16.59
N ALA A 113 -0.58 -2.45 16.05
CA ALA A 113 -1.17 -3.29 15.00
C ALA A 113 -2.61 -3.81 15.27
N ASN A 114 -3.22 -3.47 16.40
CA ASN A 114 -4.55 -3.86 16.84
C ASN A 114 -5.69 -3.04 16.20
N ASP A 115 -5.43 -1.84 15.66
CA ASP A 115 -6.47 -0.94 15.12
C ASP A 115 -6.77 -1.11 13.61
N VAL A 116 -6.03 -1.98 12.91
CA VAL A 116 -6.35 -2.31 11.50
C VAL A 116 -7.53 -3.29 11.46
N PRO A 117 -8.64 -2.96 10.74
CA PRO A 117 -9.77 -3.85 10.58
C PRO A 117 -9.33 -5.22 10.05
N PRO A 118 -9.86 -6.35 10.57
CA PRO A 118 -9.45 -7.68 10.14
C PRO A 118 -9.54 -7.92 8.62
N SER A 119 -10.51 -7.29 7.96
CA SER A 119 -10.70 -7.34 6.50
C SER A 119 -9.66 -6.57 5.69
N LEU A 120 -8.84 -5.73 6.32
CA LEU A 120 -7.72 -5.02 5.70
C LEU A 120 -6.36 -5.66 6.00
N ARG A 121 -6.29 -6.56 6.98
CA ARG A 121 -5.02 -7.17 7.39
C ARG A 121 -4.48 -8.04 6.26
N VAL A 122 -3.25 -7.76 5.85
CA VAL A 122 -2.45 -8.61 4.97
C VAL A 122 -2.28 -9.97 5.64
N ALA A 123 -2.58 -11.06 4.92
CA ALA A 123 -2.72 -12.41 5.47
C ALA A 123 -1.40 -13.03 5.95
N ASP A 124 -0.29 -12.46 5.50
CA ASP A 124 1.04 -13.04 5.53
C ASP A 124 1.77 -12.72 6.84
N GLY A 125 1.34 -11.71 7.61
CA GLY A 125 1.99 -11.26 8.84
C GLY A 125 3.45 -10.76 8.68
N ARG A 126 4.05 -10.90 7.50
CA ARG A 126 5.41 -10.44 7.15
C ARG A 126 5.41 -8.95 6.91
N LEU A 127 5.40 -8.18 8.00
CA LEU A 127 5.83 -6.80 7.95
C LEU A 127 7.36 -6.79 7.90
N GLY A 128 7.94 -6.53 6.73
CA GLY A 128 9.37 -6.18 6.60
C GLY A 128 10.38 -7.33 6.50
N GLU A 129 9.95 -8.56 6.21
CA GLU A 129 10.86 -9.65 5.81
C GLU A 129 10.42 -10.20 4.45
N TRP A 130 10.81 -9.47 3.41
CA TRP A 130 10.76 -9.92 2.03
C TRP A 130 12.21 -10.14 1.57
N PRO A 131 12.50 -11.23 0.83
CA PRO A 131 13.86 -11.59 0.44
C PRO A 131 14.57 -10.53 -0.41
#